data_AF-R1E7D6-F1
#
_entry.id   AF-R1E7D6-F1
#
_cell.length_a   1.000
_cell.length_b   1.000
_cell.length_c   1.000
_cell.angle_alpha   90.00
_cell.angle_beta   90.00
_cell.angle_gamma   90.00
#
_symmetry.space_group_name_H-M   'P 1'
#
loop_
_entity.id
_entity.type
_entity.pdbx_description
1 polymer ?
#
loop_
_entity_poly.entity_id
_entity_poly.type
_entity_poly.pdbx_seq_one_letter_code
_entity_poly.pdbx_strand_id
1 'polypeptide(L)'
;MWLVLAASSLTPPRAWRLPPSALRAGSAAVCEADGGGGGGEQNARSIPPPLPASTDPFVLLGLDHSSAGDIAAIKSAYHRLTKARLLVTASTPSRLRQRIHDDFSRAMAVRRAERAEGRHEALRAVQDAVAAEVAGLRAELAAAKEEVRQAAEARAAHEASRTALREEHAALLAEHAAQEEELNRPWYQQDPRPDRRIGRRRGG
;
A
#
# COMPACT_ATOMS: atom_id res chain seq x y z
N MET A 1 22.82 10.23 23.16
CA MET A 1 22.11 9.71 24.34
C MET A 1 20.80 9.10 23.85
N TRP A 2 20.48 7.93 24.36
CA TRP A 2 19.51 6.94 23.86
C TRP A 2 18.05 7.19 24.28
N LEU A 3 17.15 6.38 23.66
CA LEU A 3 15.76 5.98 24.03
C LEU A 3 14.64 6.89 23.49
N VAL A 4 13.80 6.49 22.52
CA VAL A 4 12.93 5.30 22.42
C VAL A 4 12.01 5.13 23.61
N LEU A 5 10.74 5.50 23.45
CA LEU A 5 9.65 4.96 24.24
C LEU A 5 8.41 4.79 23.36
N ALA A 6 7.96 3.53 23.35
CA ALA A 6 6.79 3.00 22.70
C ALA A 6 5.51 3.35 23.47
N ALA A 7 4.38 3.37 22.78
CA ALA A 7 3.12 2.93 23.35
C ALA A 7 2.20 2.43 22.23
N SER A 8 2.17 1.11 22.08
CA SER A 8 1.11 0.37 21.40
C SER A 8 -0.15 0.40 22.26
N SER A 9 -1.32 0.57 21.66
CA SER A 9 -2.54 -0.04 22.17
C SER A 9 -3.54 -0.28 21.04
N LEU A 10 -3.46 -1.48 20.47
CA LEU A 10 -4.59 -2.13 19.81
C LEU A 10 -5.65 -2.46 20.87
N THR A 11 -6.89 -2.02 20.68
CA THR A 11 -8.10 -2.87 20.82
C THR A 11 -9.37 -2.11 20.43
N PRO A 12 -10.18 -2.70 19.54
CA PRO A 12 -11.61 -2.91 19.83
C PRO A 12 -11.95 -4.41 19.61
N PRO A 13 -13.12 -4.98 20.00
CA PRO A 13 -14.45 -4.38 19.82
C PRO A 13 -15.58 -4.74 20.83
N ARG A 14 -16.68 -3.97 20.68
CA ARG A 14 -18.10 -4.28 20.92
C ARG A 14 -18.46 -5.47 21.82
N ALA A 15 -19.07 -5.15 22.96
CA ALA A 15 -20.10 -5.98 23.60
C ALA A 15 -21.37 -5.12 23.77
N TRP A 16 -22.35 -5.30 22.89
CA TRP A 16 -23.71 -4.80 23.13
C TRP A 16 -24.42 -5.84 24.00
N ARG A 17 -24.52 -5.54 25.30
CA ARG A 17 -25.44 -6.23 26.21
C ARG A 17 -26.77 -5.48 26.17
N LEU A 18 -27.86 -6.20 25.91
CA LEU A 18 -29.17 -5.90 26.51
C LEU A 18 -29.82 -7.19 27.03
N PRO A 19 -30.67 -7.10 28.07
CA PRO A 19 -31.08 -8.18 28.97
C PRO A 19 -32.47 -8.77 28.60
N PRO A 20 -33.00 -9.75 29.36
CA PRO A 20 -33.96 -10.73 28.87
C PRO A 20 -35.43 -10.29 29.07
N SER A 21 -36.24 -10.47 28.04
CA SER A 21 -37.70 -10.41 28.15
C SER A 21 -38.22 -11.74 28.72
N ALA A 22 -38.45 -11.74 30.04
CA ALA A 22 -39.32 -12.69 30.72
C ALA A 22 -40.80 -12.35 30.45
N LEU A 23 -41.69 -13.31 30.78
CA LEU A 23 -43.17 -13.37 30.65
C LEU A 23 -43.60 -13.95 29.28
N ARG A 24 -43.87 -15.25 29.10
CA ARG A 24 -44.73 -16.20 29.84
C ARG A 24 -46.17 -15.70 30.05
N ALA A 25 -47.06 -16.07 29.15
CA ALA A 25 -48.47 -16.46 29.39
C ALA A 25 -49.08 -16.93 28.04
N GLY A 26 -49.15 -18.25 27.81
CA GLY A 26 -50.43 -18.98 27.70
C GLY A 26 -50.82 -19.15 26.22
N SER A 27 -51.35 -20.26 25.70
CA SER A 27 -51.75 -21.56 26.21
C SER A 27 -51.95 -22.42 24.94
N ALA A 28 -51.39 -23.62 24.87
CA ALA A 28 -51.81 -24.61 23.87
C ALA A 28 -51.78 -25.97 24.56
N ALA A 29 -52.93 -26.31 25.15
CA ALA A 29 -53.25 -27.66 25.55
C ALA A 29 -53.52 -28.48 24.27
N VAL A 30 -52.72 -29.53 24.14
CA VAL A 30 -53.14 -30.94 23.96
C VAL A 30 -54.19 -31.26 22.88
N CYS A 31 -53.74 -32.16 22.01
CA CYS A 31 -54.46 -32.95 21.04
C CYS A 31 -55.71 -33.65 21.58
N GLU A 32 -56.72 -33.84 20.72
CA GLU A 32 -57.24 -35.19 20.47
C GLU A 32 -57.98 -35.27 19.13
N ALA A 33 -57.81 -36.42 18.50
CA ALA A 33 -58.44 -36.85 17.27
C ALA A 33 -59.91 -37.21 17.51
N ASP A 34 -60.79 -37.05 16.52
CA ASP A 34 -61.25 -38.16 15.68
C ASP A 34 -62.42 -37.72 14.77
N GLY A 35 -62.59 -38.43 13.65
CA GLY A 35 -63.90 -38.57 13.01
C GLY A 35 -64.17 -37.79 11.72
N GLY A 36 -64.14 -38.52 10.60
CA GLY A 36 -65.29 -38.54 9.69
C GLY A 36 -65.27 -37.60 8.48
N GLY A 37 -64.96 -38.18 7.32
CA GLY A 37 -65.77 -38.14 6.10
C GLY A 37 -66.17 -36.80 5.47
N GLY A 38 -65.82 -36.62 4.20
CA GLY A 38 -66.54 -35.68 3.34
C GLY A 38 -65.69 -35.14 2.20
N GLY A 39 -66.01 -35.53 0.97
CA GLY A 39 -65.44 -34.96 -0.24
C GLY A 39 -65.69 -33.46 -0.34
N GLY A 40 -64.74 -32.75 -0.93
CA GLY A 40 -64.84 -31.33 -1.20
C GLY A 40 -63.55 -30.82 -1.82
N GLU A 41 -63.41 -30.97 -3.13
CA GLU A 41 -62.48 -30.17 -3.91
C GLU A 41 -62.72 -28.68 -3.60
N GLN A 42 -61.80 -28.05 -2.88
CA GLN A 42 -61.73 -26.60 -2.79
C GLN A 42 -60.31 -26.16 -3.13
N ASN A 43 -60.20 -25.52 -4.28
CA ASN A 43 -59.08 -24.72 -4.72
C ASN A 43 -58.82 -23.56 -3.74
N ALA A 44 -58.21 -23.84 -2.60
CA ALA A 44 -57.56 -22.82 -1.79
C ALA A 44 -56.12 -22.68 -2.31
N ARG A 45 -55.82 -21.56 -2.97
CA ARG A 45 -54.45 -21.12 -3.24
C ARG A 45 -53.73 -21.04 -1.90
N SER A 46 -53.03 -22.11 -1.52
CA SER A 46 -52.20 -22.17 -0.32
C SER A 46 -51.02 -21.23 -0.53
N ILE A 47 -51.19 -19.99 -0.06
CA ILE A 47 -50.08 -19.05 0.07
C ILE A 47 -49.09 -19.73 1.02
N PRO A 48 -47.87 -20.07 0.58
CA PRO A 48 -46.91 -20.70 1.46
C PRO A 48 -46.62 -19.73 2.63
N PRO A 49 -46.45 -20.25 3.85
CA PRO A 49 -46.15 -19.41 5.00
C PRO A 49 -44.90 -18.57 4.71
N PRO A 50 -44.86 -17.30 5.15
CA PRO A 50 -43.71 -16.44 4.92
C PRO A 50 -42.45 -17.09 5.50
N LEU A 51 -41.33 -16.95 4.78
CA LEU A 51 -40.04 -17.42 5.27
C LEU A 51 -39.74 -16.74 6.61
N PRO A 52 -39.18 -17.47 7.60
CA PRO A 52 -38.81 -16.88 8.87
C PRO A 52 -37.81 -15.75 8.62
N ALA A 53 -38.07 -14.57 9.18
CA ALA A 53 -37.21 -13.38 9.06
C ALA A 53 -35.92 -13.48 9.89
N SER A 54 -35.37 -14.69 10.02
CA SER A 54 -34.21 -14.98 10.87
C SER A 54 -32.99 -15.34 10.03
N THR A 55 -31.85 -14.75 10.37
CA THR A 55 -30.52 -15.10 9.83
C THR A 55 -29.87 -16.24 10.61
N ASP A 56 -30.53 -16.74 11.67
CA ASP A 56 -30.02 -17.83 12.49
C ASP A 56 -30.08 -19.18 11.74
N PRO A 57 -28.93 -19.86 11.55
CA PRO A 57 -28.89 -21.15 10.85
C PRO A 57 -29.72 -22.25 11.53
N PHE A 58 -29.90 -22.24 12.86
CA PHE A 58 -30.69 -23.26 13.55
C PHE A 58 -32.19 -23.09 13.28
N VAL A 59 -32.69 -21.86 13.38
CA VAL A 59 -34.06 -21.50 12.99
C VAL A 59 -34.31 -21.79 11.50
N LEU A 60 -33.35 -21.48 10.62
CA LEU A 60 -33.46 -21.77 9.19
C LEU A 60 -33.50 -23.28 8.89
N LEU A 61 -32.82 -24.10 9.69
CA LEU A 61 -32.81 -25.56 9.57
C LEU A 61 -33.98 -26.23 10.32
N GLY A 62 -34.77 -25.47 11.09
CA GLY A 62 -35.81 -26.02 11.96
C GLY A 62 -35.23 -26.88 13.08
N LEU A 63 -34.00 -26.58 13.52
CA LEU A 63 -33.31 -27.26 14.60
C LEU A 63 -33.34 -26.42 15.88
N ASP A 64 -33.37 -27.10 17.01
CA ASP A 64 -33.16 -26.46 18.31
C ASP A 64 -31.66 -26.18 18.52
N HIS A 65 -31.35 -25.12 19.26
CA HIS A 65 -29.98 -24.74 19.60
C HIS A 65 -29.28 -25.80 20.47
N SER A 66 -30.06 -26.63 21.17
CA SER A 66 -29.58 -27.81 21.89
C SER A 66 -28.94 -28.87 20.96
N SER A 67 -29.24 -28.84 19.65
CA SER A 67 -28.66 -29.71 18.63
C SER A 67 -27.31 -29.20 18.09
N ALA A 68 -26.76 -28.13 18.66
CA ALA A 68 -25.44 -27.61 18.33
C ALA A 68 -24.35 -28.63 18.73
N GLY A 69 -24.01 -29.52 17.81
CA GLY A 69 -23.04 -30.61 18.00
C GLY A 69 -23.51 -31.96 17.43
N ASP A 70 -24.82 -32.12 17.20
CA ASP A 70 -25.36 -33.31 16.54
C ASP A 70 -25.27 -33.18 15.01
N ILE A 71 -24.16 -33.69 14.47
CA ILE A 71 -23.87 -33.67 13.03
C ILE A 71 -24.93 -34.45 12.24
N ALA A 72 -25.54 -35.51 12.81
CA ALA A 72 -26.56 -36.29 12.14
C ALA A 72 -27.88 -35.51 12.01
N ALA A 73 -28.28 -34.79 13.06
CA ALA A 73 -29.44 -33.90 13.03
C ALA A 73 -29.27 -32.76 12.02
N ILE A 74 -28.08 -32.13 11.98
CA ILE A 74 -27.75 -31.07 11.02
C ILE A 74 -27.81 -31.59 9.58
N LYS A 75 -27.20 -32.75 9.31
CA LYS A 75 -27.25 -33.37 7.98
C LYS A 75 -28.67 -33.74 7.56
N SER A 76 -29.46 -34.31 8.46
CA SER A 76 -30.86 -34.67 8.22
C SER A 76 -31.73 -33.44 7.94
N ALA A 77 -31.58 -32.36 8.71
CA ALA A 77 -32.28 -31.10 8.47
C ALA A 77 -31.90 -30.48 7.12
N TYR A 78 -30.60 -30.44 6.80
CA TYR A 78 -30.13 -29.99 5.50
C TYR A 78 -30.68 -30.84 4.35
N HIS A 79 -30.77 -32.17 4.54
CA HIS A 79 -31.33 -33.08 3.55
C HIS A 79 -32.84 -32.86 3.34
N ARG A 80 -33.60 -32.64 4.42
CA ARG A 80 -35.02 -32.26 4.34
C ARG A 80 -35.22 -30.94 3.60
N LEU A 81 -34.38 -29.95 3.88
CA LEU A 81 -34.40 -28.66 3.19
C LEU A 81 -34.02 -28.75 1.72
N THR A 82 -33.00 -29.53 1.36
CA THR A 82 -32.64 -29.74 -0.05
C THR A 82 -33.74 -30.51 -0.78
N LYS A 83 -34.34 -31.53 -0.15
CA LYS A 83 -35.50 -32.25 -0.71
C LYS A 83 -36.71 -31.33 -0.90
N ALA A 84 -36.94 -30.38 0.00
CA ALA A 84 -38.01 -29.37 -0.12
C ALA A 84 -37.68 -28.26 -1.13
N ARG A 85 -36.43 -27.77 -1.18
CA ARG A 85 -35.95 -26.75 -2.13
C ARG A 85 -35.77 -27.29 -3.54
N LEU A 86 -35.70 -28.61 -3.70
CA LEU A 86 -35.73 -29.27 -5.00
C LEU A 86 -37.09 -29.15 -5.71
N LEU A 87 -38.10 -28.49 -5.12
CA LEU A 87 -39.37 -28.17 -5.81
C LEU A 87 -39.22 -27.23 -7.03
N VAL A 88 -37.99 -26.78 -7.37
CA VAL A 88 -37.64 -26.50 -8.77
C VAL A 88 -37.36 -27.84 -9.51
N THR A 89 -38.33 -28.75 -9.44
CA THR A 89 -38.29 -30.08 -10.07
C THR A 89 -38.84 -30.00 -11.49
N ALA A 90 -38.89 -31.15 -12.19
CA ALA A 90 -39.56 -31.31 -13.48
C ALA A 90 -40.96 -30.65 -13.56
N SER A 91 -41.67 -30.49 -12.43
CA SER A 91 -42.99 -29.84 -12.34
C SER A 91 -43.00 -28.30 -12.46
N THR A 92 -41.86 -27.61 -12.41
CA THR A 92 -41.83 -26.16 -12.67
C THR A 92 -41.98 -25.90 -14.17
N PRO A 93 -42.92 -25.06 -14.62
CA PRO A 93 -43.06 -24.77 -16.05
C PRO A 93 -41.74 -24.28 -16.65
N SER A 94 -41.36 -24.79 -17.83
CA SER A 94 -40.07 -24.45 -18.47
C SER A 94 -39.84 -22.96 -18.63
N ARG A 95 -40.91 -22.19 -18.88
CA ARG A 95 -40.88 -20.72 -18.96
C ARG A 95 -40.38 -20.07 -17.66
N LEU A 96 -40.76 -20.62 -16.51
CA LEU A 96 -40.43 -20.07 -15.21
C LEU A 96 -38.98 -20.45 -14.83
N ARG A 97 -38.53 -21.65 -15.18
CA ARG A 97 -37.12 -22.07 -15.08
C ARG A 97 -36.20 -21.19 -15.93
N GLN A 98 -36.58 -20.93 -17.18
CA GLN A 98 -35.83 -20.05 -18.08
C GLN A 98 -35.72 -18.64 -17.51
N ARG A 99 -36.84 -18.09 -17.02
CA ARG A 99 -36.83 -16.75 -16.41
C ARG A 99 -35.92 -16.66 -15.20
N ILE A 100 -35.95 -17.66 -14.31
CA ILE A 100 -35.05 -17.73 -13.14
C ILE A 100 -33.58 -17.80 -13.59
N HIS A 101 -33.29 -18.60 -14.61
CA HIS A 101 -31.94 -18.72 -15.15
C HIS A 101 -31.44 -17.40 -15.77
N ASP A 102 -32.29 -16.73 -16.54
CA ASP A 102 -31.98 -15.44 -17.15
C ASP A 102 -31.78 -14.35 -16.08
N ASP A 103 -32.63 -14.30 -15.06
CA ASP A 103 -32.54 -13.36 -13.95
C ASP A 103 -31.26 -13.57 -13.13
N PHE A 104 -30.91 -14.83 -12.85
CA PHE A 104 -29.66 -15.16 -12.17
C PHE A 104 -28.43 -14.78 -13.01
N SER A 105 -28.47 -15.06 -14.31
CA SER A 105 -27.38 -14.72 -15.23
C SER A 105 -27.18 -13.21 -15.34
N ARG A 106 -28.28 -12.43 -15.40
CA ARG A 106 -28.24 -10.96 -15.35
C ARG A 106 -27.65 -10.45 -14.04
N ALA A 107 -28.10 -10.97 -12.89
CA ALA A 107 -27.58 -10.55 -11.59
C ALA A 107 -26.08 -10.83 -11.46
N MET A 108 -25.62 -11.98 -11.96
CA MET A 108 -24.19 -12.32 -11.98
C MET A 108 -23.39 -11.46 -12.95
N ALA A 109 -23.98 -11.04 -14.08
CA ALA A 109 -23.33 -10.11 -15.02
C ALA A 109 -23.16 -8.72 -14.41
N VAL A 110 -24.19 -8.16 -13.78
CA VAL A 110 -24.14 -6.86 -13.08
C VAL A 110 -23.06 -6.87 -12.00
N ARG A 111 -23.07 -7.89 -11.11
CA ARG A 111 -22.08 -8.02 -10.04
C ARG A 111 -20.63 -8.21 -10.55
N ARG A 112 -20.44 -8.72 -11.77
CA ARG A 112 -19.12 -8.80 -12.40
C ARG A 112 -18.70 -7.46 -12.99
N ALA A 113 -19.63 -6.73 -13.61
CA ALA A 113 -19.39 -5.40 -14.15
C ALA A 113 -19.00 -4.40 -13.05
N GLU A 114 -19.75 -4.34 -11.94
CA GLU A 114 -19.44 -3.47 -10.79
C GLU A 114 -18.03 -3.74 -10.23
N ARG A 115 -17.62 -5.02 -10.13
CA ARG A 115 -16.26 -5.39 -9.71
C ARG A 115 -15.20 -5.06 -10.75
N ALA A 116 -15.52 -5.07 -12.03
CA ALA A 116 -14.58 -4.69 -13.08
C ALA A 116 -14.38 -3.18 -13.07
N GLU A 117 -15.46 -2.41 -12.98
CA GLU A 117 -15.44 -0.95 -12.86
C GLU A 117 -14.65 -0.49 -11.63
N GLY A 118 -14.97 -1.01 -10.44
CA GLY A 118 -14.20 -0.68 -9.22
C GLY A 118 -12.73 -1.10 -9.29
N ARG A 119 -12.38 -2.15 -10.06
CA ARG A 119 -10.98 -2.51 -10.34
C ARG A 119 -10.32 -1.54 -11.30
N HIS A 120 -11.02 -1.09 -12.34
CA HIS A 120 -10.50 -0.09 -13.28
C HIS A 120 -10.25 1.26 -12.59
N GLU A 121 -11.14 1.69 -11.69
CA GLU A 121 -10.95 2.89 -10.89
C GLU A 121 -9.75 2.76 -9.94
N ALA A 122 -9.63 1.63 -9.24
CA ALA A 122 -8.47 1.35 -8.38
C ALA A 122 -7.15 1.35 -9.17
N LEU A 123 -7.14 0.75 -10.37
CA LEU A 123 -5.96 0.75 -11.24
C LEU A 123 -5.59 2.16 -11.73
N ARG A 124 -6.58 2.99 -12.06
CA ARG A 124 -6.34 4.40 -12.42
C ARG A 124 -5.75 5.19 -11.26
N ALA A 125 -6.31 5.05 -10.05
CA ALA A 125 -5.77 5.73 -8.88
C ALA A 125 -4.31 5.32 -8.57
N VAL A 126 -3.99 4.02 -8.74
CA VAL A 126 -2.60 3.54 -8.62
C VAL A 126 -1.72 4.12 -9.72
N GLN A 127 -2.19 4.18 -10.96
CA GLN A 127 -1.44 4.76 -12.07
C GLN A 127 -1.14 6.25 -11.84
N ASP A 128 -2.11 7.02 -11.33
CA ASP A 128 -1.94 8.44 -11.02
C ASP A 128 -0.96 8.65 -9.85
N ALA A 129 -1.03 7.82 -8.81
CA ALA A 129 -0.08 7.85 -7.70
C ALA A 129 1.35 7.54 -8.18
N VAL A 130 1.53 6.50 -9.00
CA VAL A 130 2.83 6.17 -9.58
C VAL A 130 3.33 7.29 -10.49
N ALA A 131 2.46 7.92 -11.28
CA ALA A 131 2.85 9.05 -12.13
C ALA A 131 3.35 10.25 -11.29
N ALA A 132 2.70 10.53 -10.16
CA ALA A 132 3.12 11.58 -9.23
C ALA A 132 4.48 11.26 -8.59
N GLU A 133 4.70 10.03 -8.14
CA GLU A 133 5.99 9.58 -7.59
C GLU A 133 7.11 9.68 -8.63
N VAL A 134 6.87 9.23 -9.85
CA VAL A 134 7.86 9.32 -10.95
C VAL A 134 8.18 10.78 -11.28
N ALA A 135 7.19 11.68 -11.23
CA ALA A 135 7.43 13.11 -11.43
C ALA A 135 8.32 13.70 -10.30
N GLY A 136 8.06 13.33 -9.05
CA GLY A 136 8.88 13.71 -7.90
C GLY A 136 10.33 13.24 -8.03
N LEU A 137 10.53 11.95 -8.30
CA LEU A 137 11.87 11.36 -8.49
C LEU A 137 12.64 11.99 -9.65
N ARG A 138 11.95 12.39 -10.73
CA ARG A 138 12.59 13.10 -11.85
C ARG A 138 13.06 14.50 -11.45
N ALA A 139 12.29 15.20 -10.63
CA ALA A 139 12.68 16.51 -10.12
C ALA A 139 13.90 16.40 -9.18
N GLU A 140 13.88 15.43 -8.26
CA GLU A 140 15.02 15.13 -7.38
C GLU A 140 16.27 14.76 -8.18
N LEU A 141 16.14 13.91 -9.21
CA LEU A 141 17.26 13.55 -10.07
C LEU A 141 17.82 14.76 -10.84
N ALA A 142 16.96 15.67 -11.28
CA ALA A 142 17.40 16.90 -11.95
C ALA A 142 18.16 17.82 -10.99
N ALA A 143 17.66 17.99 -9.76
CA ALA A 143 18.33 18.76 -8.71
C ALA A 143 19.69 18.14 -8.35
N ALA A 144 19.75 16.83 -8.12
CA ALA A 144 21.00 16.13 -7.80
C ALA A 144 22.04 16.24 -8.91
N LYS A 145 21.63 16.20 -10.19
CA LYS A 145 22.54 16.43 -11.33
C LYS A 145 23.13 17.83 -11.32
N GLU A 146 22.33 18.82 -10.97
CA GLU A 146 22.77 20.21 -10.89
C GLU A 146 23.73 20.42 -9.72
N GLU A 147 23.45 19.83 -8.54
CA GLU A 147 24.36 19.83 -7.41
C GLU A 147 25.71 19.18 -7.74
N VAL A 148 25.70 18.05 -8.48
CA VAL A 148 26.93 17.40 -8.94
C VAL A 148 27.72 18.30 -9.90
N ARG A 149 27.04 19.00 -10.80
CA ARG A 149 27.68 19.97 -11.72
C ARG A 149 28.34 21.10 -10.95
N GLN A 150 27.62 21.71 -10.01
CA GLN A 150 28.14 22.79 -9.16
C GLN A 150 29.32 22.32 -8.30
N ALA A 151 29.24 21.11 -7.75
CA ALA A 151 30.34 20.52 -6.99
C ALA A 151 31.58 20.26 -7.85
N ALA A 152 31.40 19.87 -9.11
CA ALA A 152 32.51 19.69 -10.06
C ALA A 152 33.18 21.01 -10.41
N GLU A 153 32.39 22.07 -10.67
CA GLU A 153 32.90 23.42 -10.93
C GLU A 153 33.66 23.98 -9.71
N ALA A 154 33.10 23.82 -8.50
CA ALA A 154 33.75 24.24 -7.27
C ALA A 154 35.06 23.49 -7.01
N ARG A 155 35.12 22.18 -7.31
CA ARG A 155 36.35 21.39 -7.20
C ARG A 155 37.41 21.86 -8.18
N ALA A 156 37.03 22.11 -9.44
CA ALA A 156 37.96 22.62 -10.44
C ALA A 156 38.54 23.99 -10.02
N ALA A 157 37.69 24.89 -9.52
CA ALA A 157 38.13 26.19 -9.00
C ALA A 157 39.09 26.04 -7.82
N HIS A 158 38.77 25.16 -6.85
CA HIS A 158 39.64 24.90 -5.71
C HIS A 158 40.98 24.28 -6.12
N GLU A 159 40.99 23.38 -7.10
CA GLU A 159 42.22 22.81 -7.65
C GLU A 159 43.10 23.86 -8.31
N ALA A 160 42.52 24.78 -9.09
CA ALA A 160 43.23 25.90 -9.69
C ALA A 160 43.83 26.85 -8.62
N SER A 161 43.09 27.18 -7.57
CA SER A 161 43.63 27.96 -6.46
C SER A 161 44.78 27.23 -5.75
N ARG A 162 44.67 25.91 -5.60
CA ARG A 162 45.73 25.10 -4.97
C ARG A 162 46.99 25.03 -5.84
N THR A 163 46.88 25.00 -7.17
CA THR A 163 48.05 25.06 -8.05
C THR A 163 48.70 26.43 -8.00
N ALA A 164 47.92 27.51 -8.04
CA ALA A 164 48.45 28.87 -7.93
C ALA A 164 49.23 29.06 -6.62
N LEU A 165 48.67 28.63 -5.48
CA LEU A 165 49.36 28.71 -4.18
C LEU A 165 50.65 27.87 -4.14
N ARG A 166 50.70 26.72 -4.82
CA ARG A 166 51.91 25.90 -4.92
C ARG A 166 52.99 26.59 -5.75
N GLU A 167 52.61 27.28 -6.82
CA GLU A 167 53.51 28.07 -7.66
C GLU A 167 54.05 29.27 -6.90
N GLU A 168 53.19 30.01 -6.18
CA GLU A 168 53.60 31.11 -5.29
C GLU A 168 54.59 30.63 -4.23
N HIS A 169 54.27 29.52 -3.56
CA HIS A 169 55.17 28.93 -2.56
C HIS A 169 56.51 28.50 -3.16
N ALA A 170 56.50 27.91 -4.36
CA ALA A 170 57.74 27.54 -5.05
C ALA A 170 58.57 28.76 -5.44
N ALA A 171 57.94 29.86 -5.87
CA ALA A 171 58.61 31.11 -6.16
C ALA A 171 59.26 31.72 -4.90
N LEU A 172 58.54 31.72 -3.77
CA LEU A 172 59.07 32.18 -2.49
C LEU A 172 60.27 31.36 -2.01
N LEU A 173 60.23 30.03 -2.18
CA LEU A 173 61.37 29.17 -1.87
C LEU A 173 62.58 29.47 -2.77
N ALA A 174 62.36 29.72 -4.06
CA ALA A 174 63.42 30.09 -4.98
C ALA A 174 64.04 31.45 -4.64
N GLU A 175 63.22 32.43 -4.27
CA GLU A 175 63.67 33.74 -3.81
C GLU A 175 64.50 33.61 -2.52
N HIS A 176 64.01 32.86 -1.54
CA HIS A 176 64.74 32.62 -0.30
C HIS A 176 66.10 31.92 -0.55
N ALA A 177 66.13 30.91 -1.42
CA ALA A 177 67.36 30.23 -1.81
C ALA A 177 68.36 31.17 -2.50
N ALA A 178 67.88 32.06 -3.39
CA ALA A 178 68.72 33.07 -4.03
C ALA A 178 69.28 34.08 -3.01
N GLN A 179 68.47 34.51 -2.05
CA GLN A 179 68.91 35.37 -0.95
C GLN A 179 69.98 34.69 -0.08
N GLU A 180 69.80 33.41 0.25
CA GLU A 180 70.81 32.62 0.99
C GLU A 180 72.12 32.48 0.19
N GLU A 181 72.04 32.28 -1.12
CA GLU A 181 73.22 32.21 -1.99
C GLU A 181 73.95 33.56 -2.06
N GLU A 182 73.22 34.68 -2.16
CA GLU A 182 73.80 36.02 -2.10
C GLU A 182 74.49 36.30 -0.76
N LEU A 183 73.87 35.91 0.35
CA LEU A 183 74.45 36.06 1.70
C LEU A 183 75.72 35.22 1.87
N ASN A 184 75.74 34.00 1.32
CA ASN A 184 76.91 33.11 1.36
C ASN A 184 77.92 33.39 0.24
N ARG A 185 77.69 34.39 -0.62
CA ARG A 185 78.59 34.71 -1.73
C ARG A 185 79.91 35.28 -1.18
N PRO A 186 81.07 34.73 -1.54
CA PRO A 186 82.35 35.22 -1.06
C PRO A 186 82.60 36.69 -1.46
N TRP A 187 83.10 37.49 -0.53
CA TRP A 187 83.30 38.94 -0.70
C TRP A 187 84.15 39.34 -1.93
N TYR A 188 85.06 38.47 -2.40
CA TYR A 188 85.89 38.73 -3.58
C TYR A 188 85.17 38.48 -4.92
N GLN A 189 83.98 37.88 -4.91
CA GLN A 189 83.11 37.70 -6.07
C GLN A 189 82.01 38.78 -6.17
N GLN A 190 81.92 39.68 -5.18
CA GLN A 190 80.90 40.72 -5.12
C GLN A 190 81.27 41.99 -5.94
N ASP A 191 82.55 42.17 -6.30
CA ASP A 191 83.04 43.33 -7.07
C ASP A 191 83.50 42.92 -8.49
N PRO A 192 82.72 43.20 -9.56
CA PRO A 192 83.27 43.21 -10.90
C PRO A 192 84.12 44.47 -11.02
N ARG A 193 85.38 44.41 -10.60
CA ARG A 193 86.33 45.53 -10.82
C ARG A 193 86.26 45.90 -12.31
N PRO A 194 85.90 47.14 -12.67
CA PRO A 194 85.88 47.53 -14.06
C PRO A 194 87.31 47.40 -14.57
N ASP A 195 87.46 46.61 -15.62
CA ASP A 195 88.72 46.34 -16.30
C ASP A 195 89.25 47.67 -16.84
N ARG A 196 89.99 48.41 -16.01
CA ARG A 196 90.61 49.69 -16.38
C ARG A 196 91.72 49.37 -17.37
N ARG A 197 91.38 49.22 -18.64
CA ARG A 197 92.33 49.38 -19.75
C ARG A 197 92.86 50.80 -19.70
N ILE A 198 93.95 50.99 -18.97
CA ILE A 198 94.75 52.20 -18.97
C ILE A 198 95.38 52.29 -20.36
N GLY A 199 94.69 52.96 -21.28
CA GLY A 199 95.27 53.40 -22.55
C GLY A 199 96.39 54.40 -22.26
N ARG A 200 97.64 53.93 -22.33
CA ARG A 200 98.83 54.80 -22.31
C ARG A 200 98.76 55.77 -23.49
N ARG A 201 98.42 57.03 -23.23
CA ARG A 201 98.84 58.16 -24.08
C ARG A 201 100.37 58.25 -23.96
N ARG A 202 101.11 57.89 -25.01
CA ARG A 202 102.50 58.37 -25.21
C ARG A 202 102.41 59.77 -25.80
N GLY A 203 102.98 60.75 -25.08
CA GLY A 203 103.28 62.08 -25.63
C GLY A 203 104.49 62.03 -26.57
N GLY A 204 104.55 63.02 -27.46
CA GLY A 204 105.80 63.51 -28.03
C GLY A 204 106.49 64.50 -27.11
#